data_AF-A0A8T4NRL4-F1
#
_entry.id   AF-A0A8T4NRL4-F1
#
_cell.length_a   1.000
_cell.length_b   1.000
_cell.length_c   1.000
_cell.angle_alpha   90.00
_cell.angle_beta   90.00
_cell.angle_gamma   90.00
#
_symmetry.space_group_name_H-M   'P 1'
#
loop_
_entity.id
_entity.type
_entity.pdbx_description
1 polymer ?
#
loop_
_entity_poly.entity_id
_entity_poly.type
_entity_poly.pdbx_seq_one_letter_code
_entity_poly.pdbx_strand_id
1 'polypeptide(L)'
;MSLKIKLIELSKNYEKMRKEAFNIVRTTKPKVKTISDAQIVNSLIEKQDFYWKHDLATIRELASEYKINISKLEIIWKKYIKIEQDLLKSKVKFEQIGLKNISFGPKTLLSASGDKKSSILIYHKKNNINIIICPELDEEWSEDFEKFAKELKTKIKYLTEKD
;
A
#
# COMPACT_ATOMS: atom_id res chain seq x y z
N MET A 1 -3.73 -4.12 19.25
CA MET A 1 -2.54 -4.24 18.36
C MET A 1 -2.12 -2.84 17.99
N SER A 2 -0.86 -2.48 18.28
CA SER A 2 -0.33 -1.15 18.03
C SER A 2 -0.38 -0.78 16.56
N LEU A 3 -0.45 0.52 16.27
CA LEU A 3 -0.41 1.03 14.89
C LEU A 3 0.87 0.60 14.16
N LYS A 4 2.00 0.55 14.88
CA LYS A 4 3.26 0.00 14.39
C LYS A 4 3.13 -1.43 13.91
N ILE A 5 2.55 -2.31 14.72
CA ILE A 5 2.38 -3.72 14.35
C ILE A 5 1.45 -3.83 13.15
N LYS A 6 0.34 -3.09 13.12
CA LYS A 6 -0.58 -3.06 11.96
C LYS A 6 0.12 -2.65 10.67
N LEU A 7 0.95 -1.60 10.68
CA LEU A 7 1.69 -1.14 9.50
C LEU A 7 2.75 -2.14 9.03
N ILE A 8 3.42 -2.81 9.97
CA ILE A 8 4.36 -3.89 9.68
C ILE A 8 3.61 -5.06 9.02
N GLU A 9 2.48 -5.48 9.59
CA GLU A 9 1.68 -6.58 9.06
C GLU A 9 1.07 -6.23 7.70
N LEU A 10 0.56 -5.01 7.51
CA LEU A 10 0.06 -4.54 6.23
C LEU A 10 1.14 -4.68 5.15
N SER A 11 2.35 -4.18 5.43
CA SER A 11 3.49 -4.24 4.51
C SER A 11 3.92 -5.68 4.22
N LYS A 12 3.95 -6.54 5.24
CA LYS A 12 4.25 -7.98 5.08
C LYS A 12 3.20 -8.68 4.21
N ASN A 13 1.92 -8.41 4.43
CA ASN A 13 0.84 -8.99 3.64
C ASN A 13 0.85 -8.47 2.20
N TYR A 14 1.14 -7.18 1.99
CA TYR A 14 1.34 -6.61 0.66
C TYR A 14 2.45 -7.33 -0.12
N GLU A 15 3.63 -7.52 0.47
CA GLU A 15 4.72 -8.23 -0.20
C GLU A 15 4.39 -9.71 -0.48
N LYS A 16 3.69 -10.39 0.45
CA LYS A 16 3.20 -11.76 0.21
C LYS A 16 2.22 -11.79 -0.95
N MET A 17 1.29 -10.85 -1.00
CA MET A 17 0.29 -10.72 -2.05
C MET A 17 0.94 -10.45 -3.41
N ARG A 18 1.89 -9.51 -3.48
CA ARG A 18 2.67 -9.20 -4.67
C ARG A 18 3.40 -10.44 -5.20
N LYS A 19 4.12 -11.16 -4.33
CA LYS A 19 4.82 -12.40 -4.72
C LYS A 19 3.88 -13.47 -5.25
N GLU A 20 2.73 -13.66 -4.59
CA GLU A 20 1.73 -14.63 -5.02
C GLU A 20 1.08 -14.24 -6.36
N ALA A 21 0.75 -12.96 -6.54
CA ALA A 21 0.24 -12.40 -7.79
C ALA A 21 1.22 -12.65 -8.95
N PHE A 22 2.52 -12.38 -8.76
CA PHE A 22 3.55 -12.70 -9.75
C PHE A 22 3.66 -14.20 -10.05
N ASN A 23 3.51 -15.05 -9.04
CA ASN A 23 3.51 -16.51 -9.23
C ASN A 23 2.34 -16.96 -10.11
N ILE A 24 1.14 -16.40 -9.87
CA ILE A 24 -0.05 -16.65 -10.69
C ILE A 24 0.20 -16.21 -12.13
N VAL A 25 0.65 -14.97 -12.35
CA VAL A 25 0.94 -14.44 -13.70
C VAL A 25 1.95 -15.31 -14.44
N ARG A 26 3.03 -15.74 -13.80
CA ARG A 26 4.02 -16.66 -14.39
C ARG A 26 3.45 -18.03 -14.74
N THR A 27 2.57 -18.55 -13.91
CA THR A 27 1.88 -19.83 -14.14
C THR A 27 0.85 -19.72 -15.26
N THR A 28 0.22 -18.55 -15.41
CA THR A 28 -0.71 -18.25 -16.50
C THR A 28 0.01 -18.11 -17.84
N LYS A 29 1.19 -17.46 -17.88
CA LYS A 29 1.95 -17.16 -19.11
C LYS A 29 2.01 -18.31 -20.14
N PRO A 30 2.43 -19.53 -19.80
CA PRO A 30 2.51 -20.62 -20.78
C PRO A 30 1.14 -21.18 -21.22
N LYS A 31 0.05 -20.84 -20.53
CA LYS A 31 -1.31 -21.35 -20.80
C LYS A 31 -2.14 -20.41 -21.66
N VAL A 32 -1.68 -19.18 -21.85
CA VAL A 32 -2.38 -18.15 -22.60
C VAL A 32 -2.62 -18.59 -24.05
N LYS A 33 -3.83 -18.36 -24.54
CA LYS A 33 -4.23 -18.74 -25.91
C LYS A 33 -4.48 -17.54 -26.82
N THR A 34 -4.78 -16.38 -26.26
CA THR A 34 -5.10 -15.17 -27.05
C THR A 34 -3.93 -14.18 -27.04
N ILE A 35 -3.80 -13.40 -28.11
CA ILE A 35 -2.79 -12.34 -28.19
C ILE A 35 -3.05 -11.26 -27.13
N SER A 36 -4.32 -10.95 -26.86
CA SER A 36 -4.71 -9.94 -25.87
C SER A 36 -4.26 -10.33 -24.46
N ASP A 37 -4.54 -11.56 -24.02
CA ASP A 37 -4.10 -12.03 -22.72
C ASP A 37 -2.58 -12.11 -22.62
N ALA A 38 -1.89 -12.42 -23.73
CA ALA A 38 -0.43 -12.48 -23.75
C ALA A 38 0.17 -11.08 -23.53
N GLN A 39 -0.43 -10.05 -24.13
CA GLN A 39 -0.06 -8.66 -23.89
C GLN A 39 -0.32 -8.24 -22.44
N ILE A 40 -1.47 -8.61 -21.87
CA ILE A 40 -1.81 -8.32 -20.47
C ILE A 40 -0.80 -8.99 -19.53
N VAL A 41 -0.53 -10.28 -19.71
CA VAL A 41 0.42 -11.04 -18.89
C VAL A 41 1.83 -10.47 -19.00
N ASN A 42 2.29 -10.11 -20.21
CA ASN A 42 3.61 -9.48 -20.37
C ASN A 42 3.66 -8.12 -19.68
N SER A 43 2.63 -7.28 -19.82
CA SER A 43 2.54 -6.00 -19.10
C SER A 43 2.61 -6.18 -17.57
N LEU A 44 1.90 -7.18 -17.02
CA LEU A 44 1.93 -7.49 -15.59
C LEU A 44 3.31 -8.01 -15.11
N ILE A 45 4.10 -8.63 -15.99
CA ILE A 45 5.46 -9.08 -15.68
C ILE A 45 6.44 -7.90 -15.70
N GLU A 46 6.30 -7.00 -16.67
CA GLU A 46 7.19 -5.85 -16.88
C GLU A 46 6.96 -4.73 -15.87
N LYS A 47 5.74 -4.59 -15.34
CA LYS A 47 5.42 -3.63 -14.29
C LYS A 47 6.26 -3.89 -13.03
N GLN A 48 7.17 -2.96 -12.74
CA GLN A 48 7.89 -2.93 -11.46
C GLN A 48 6.96 -2.55 -10.30
N ASP A 49 6.06 -1.60 -10.56
CA ASP A 49 5.08 -1.06 -9.61
C ASP A 49 3.73 -1.76 -9.77
N PHE A 50 3.42 -2.63 -8.81
CA PHE A 50 2.18 -3.39 -8.75
C PHE A 50 1.05 -2.53 -8.18
N TYR A 51 0.12 -2.06 -9.04
CA TYR A 51 -1.07 -1.34 -8.59
C TYR A 51 -2.17 -2.34 -8.24
N TRP A 52 -2.12 -2.83 -7.00
CA TRP A 52 -2.86 -4.01 -6.58
C TRP A 52 -4.38 -3.96 -6.82
N LYS A 53 -5.07 -2.81 -6.78
CA LYS A 53 -6.53 -2.80 -7.00
C LYS A 53 -6.90 -3.18 -8.43
N HIS A 54 -6.26 -2.56 -9.41
CA HIS A 54 -6.51 -2.84 -10.83
C HIS A 54 -5.82 -4.14 -11.25
N ASP A 55 -4.54 -4.31 -10.90
CA ASP A 55 -3.76 -5.46 -11.33
C ASP A 55 -4.29 -6.77 -10.70
N LEU A 56 -4.80 -6.78 -9.45
CA LEU A 56 -5.40 -7.99 -8.88
C LEU A 56 -6.71 -8.39 -9.55
N ALA A 57 -7.54 -7.43 -9.97
CA ALA A 57 -8.80 -7.74 -10.66
C ALA A 57 -8.49 -8.50 -11.96
N THR A 58 -7.60 -7.94 -12.78
CA THR A 58 -7.12 -8.57 -14.02
C THR A 58 -6.47 -9.93 -13.77
N ILE A 59 -5.65 -10.07 -12.72
CA ILE A 59 -5.03 -11.37 -12.38
C ILE A 59 -6.08 -12.41 -11.99
N ARG A 60 -7.15 -12.02 -11.28
CA ARG A 60 -8.23 -12.95 -10.90
C ARG A 60 -9.04 -13.40 -12.12
N GLU A 61 -9.33 -12.50 -13.05
CA GLU A 61 -10.00 -12.80 -14.32
C GLU A 61 -9.17 -13.82 -15.13
N LEU A 62 -7.89 -13.50 -15.39
CA LEU A 62 -6.98 -14.40 -16.08
C LEU A 62 -6.86 -15.75 -15.36
N ALA A 63 -6.73 -15.75 -14.03
CA ALA A 63 -6.64 -16.99 -13.28
C ALA A 63 -7.92 -17.84 -13.40
N SER A 64 -9.10 -17.22 -13.40
CA SER A 64 -10.37 -17.91 -13.61
C SER A 64 -10.44 -18.54 -15.00
N GLU A 65 -10.12 -17.77 -16.05
CA GLU A 65 -10.13 -18.23 -17.44
C GLU A 65 -9.20 -19.43 -17.66
N TYR A 66 -7.97 -19.34 -17.13
CA TYR A 66 -6.95 -20.37 -17.30
C TYR A 66 -6.93 -21.42 -16.17
N LYS A 67 -7.99 -21.45 -15.34
CA LYS A 67 -8.18 -22.40 -14.22
C LYS A 67 -6.97 -22.50 -13.29
N ILE A 68 -6.36 -21.36 -12.95
CA ILE A 68 -5.27 -21.24 -11.98
C ILE A 68 -5.87 -21.12 -10.57
N ASN A 69 -5.34 -21.90 -9.63
CA ASN A 69 -5.75 -21.81 -8.22
C ASN A 69 -5.24 -20.51 -7.58
N ILE A 70 -6.16 -19.70 -7.06
CA ILE A 70 -5.86 -18.42 -6.40
C ILE A 70 -6.20 -18.40 -4.90
N SER A 71 -6.56 -19.54 -4.31
CA SER A 71 -7.01 -19.60 -2.90
C SER A 71 -6.01 -18.98 -1.91
N LYS A 72 -4.72 -19.18 -2.15
CA LYS A 72 -3.64 -18.56 -1.36
C LYS A 72 -3.64 -17.04 -1.47
N LEU A 73 -3.83 -16.50 -2.68
CA LEU A 73 -3.94 -15.05 -2.92
C LEU A 73 -5.15 -14.48 -2.18
N GLU A 74 -6.30 -15.16 -2.22
CA GLU A 74 -7.52 -14.71 -1.54
C GLU A 74 -7.39 -14.69 -0.01
N ILE A 75 -6.68 -15.67 0.57
CA ILE A 75 -6.40 -15.68 2.01
C ILE A 75 -5.53 -14.49 2.40
N ILE A 76 -4.48 -14.20 1.63
CA ILE A 76 -3.59 -13.06 1.89
C ILE A 76 -4.36 -11.73 1.73
N TRP A 77 -5.17 -11.63 0.68
CA TRP A 77 -6.03 -10.49 0.42
C TRP A 77 -6.96 -10.16 1.57
N LYS A 78 -7.69 -11.17 2.08
CA LYS A 78 -8.60 -10.99 3.22
C LYS A 78 -7.85 -10.46 4.45
N LYS A 79 -6.64 -10.94 4.71
CA LYS A 79 -5.78 -10.44 5.80
C LYS A 79 -5.36 -8.99 5.57
N TYR A 80 -4.95 -8.64 4.35
CA TYR A 80 -4.58 -7.28 3.98
C TYR A 80 -5.75 -6.30 4.20
N ILE A 81 -6.93 -6.60 3.64
CA ILE A 81 -8.12 -5.73 3.74
C ILE A 81 -8.54 -5.52 5.20
N LYS A 82 -8.49 -6.58 6.02
CA LYS A 82 -8.81 -6.46 7.45
C LYS A 82 -7.90 -5.45 8.15
N ILE A 83 -6.59 -5.52 7.89
CA ILE A 83 -5.61 -4.59 8.48
C ILE A 83 -5.82 -3.17 7.94
N GLU A 84 -6.06 -3.02 6.64
CA GLU A 84 -6.34 -1.72 6.02
C GLU A 84 -7.58 -1.04 6.64
N GLN A 85 -8.68 -1.79 6.83
CA GLN A 85 -9.88 -1.30 7.51
C GLN A 85 -9.60 -0.90 8.97
N ASP A 86 -8.79 -1.67 9.68
CA ASP A 86 -8.42 -1.35 11.07
C ASP A 86 -7.45 -0.16 11.17
N LEU A 87 -6.70 0.16 10.11
CA LEU A 87 -5.90 1.38 9.99
C LEU A 87 -6.76 2.60 9.67
N LEU A 88 -7.79 2.45 8.83
CA LEU A 88 -8.76 3.52 8.56
C LEU A 88 -9.48 3.96 9.85
N LYS A 89 -9.80 3.04 10.76
CA LYS A 89 -10.33 3.41 12.09
C LYS A 89 -9.33 4.23 12.91
N SER A 90 -8.04 3.91 12.83
CA SER A 90 -6.99 4.69 13.49
C SER A 90 -6.84 6.09 12.88
N LYS A 91 -7.11 6.27 11.58
CA LYS A 91 -7.11 7.58 10.92
C LYS A 91 -8.05 8.58 11.61
N VAL A 92 -9.23 8.12 12.01
CA VAL A 92 -10.23 8.94 12.73
C VAL A 92 -9.65 9.51 14.03
N LYS A 93 -8.84 8.74 14.78
CA LYS A 93 -8.19 9.23 16.00
C LYS A 93 -7.20 10.37 15.72
N PHE A 94 -6.49 10.31 14.61
CA PHE A 94 -5.55 11.36 14.21
C PHE A 94 -6.30 12.62 13.72
N GLU A 95 -7.41 12.45 13.01
CA GLU A 95 -8.26 13.57 12.60
C GLU A 95 -8.88 14.30 13.80
N GLN A 96 -9.25 13.57 14.86
CA GLN A 96 -9.76 14.14 16.11
C GLN A 96 -8.77 15.06 16.83
N ILE A 97 -7.47 14.84 16.66
CA ILE A 97 -6.40 15.70 17.21
C ILE A 97 -5.90 16.73 16.19
N GLY A 98 -6.63 16.93 15.08
CA GLY A 98 -6.36 17.95 14.07
C GLY A 98 -5.45 17.52 12.92
N LEU A 99 -5.01 16.26 12.86
CA LEU A 99 -4.17 15.77 11.76
C LEU A 99 -5.06 15.27 10.60
N LYS A 100 -5.15 16.09 9.55
CA LYS A 100 -5.89 15.76 8.32
C LYS A 100 -4.94 15.17 7.27
N ASN A 101 -5.52 14.63 6.19
CA ASN A 101 -4.76 14.23 5.00
C ASN A 101 -3.66 13.16 5.25
N ILE A 102 -3.94 12.25 6.19
CA ILE A 102 -3.05 11.12 6.47
C ILE A 102 -3.35 9.94 5.55
N SER A 103 -2.28 9.37 5.00
CA SER A 103 -2.31 8.07 4.33
C SER A 103 -1.39 7.06 5.00
N PHE A 104 -1.94 5.85 5.18
CA PHE A 104 -1.24 4.69 5.70
C PHE A 104 -1.06 3.67 4.58
N GLY A 105 0.14 3.12 4.43
CA GLY A 105 0.33 2.08 3.42
C GLY A 105 1.79 1.68 3.22
N PRO A 106 2.04 0.65 2.40
CA PRO A 106 3.37 0.38 1.86
C PRO A 106 3.88 1.59 1.06
N LYS A 107 5.19 1.85 1.11
CA LYS A 107 5.78 3.04 0.45
C LYS A 107 5.42 3.12 -1.03
N THR A 108 5.56 2.01 -1.75
CA THR A 108 5.26 1.87 -3.18
C THR A 108 3.81 2.23 -3.51
N LEU A 109 2.91 1.87 -2.60
CA LEU A 109 1.50 2.18 -2.71
C LEU A 109 1.21 3.66 -2.50
N LEU A 110 1.82 4.26 -1.49
CA LEU A 110 1.66 5.68 -1.19
C LEU A 110 2.28 6.57 -2.29
N SER A 111 3.36 6.13 -2.94
CA SER A 111 3.94 6.83 -4.08
C SER A 111 3.13 6.66 -5.37
N ALA A 112 2.57 5.47 -5.61
CA ALA A 112 1.82 5.17 -6.83
C ALA A 112 0.33 5.54 -6.75
N SER A 113 -0.24 5.68 -5.55
CA SER A 113 -1.66 6.03 -5.38
C SER A 113 -1.98 7.43 -5.87
N GLY A 114 -0.96 8.27 -6.12
CA GLY A 114 -1.16 9.63 -6.61
C GLY A 114 -2.16 10.38 -5.75
N ASP A 115 -2.20 10.10 -4.45
CA ASP A 115 -3.14 10.73 -3.54
C ASP A 115 -2.66 12.17 -3.31
N LYS A 116 -2.95 13.01 -4.30
CA LYS A 116 -2.51 14.41 -4.44
C LYS A 116 -2.94 15.28 -3.25
N LYS A 117 -3.79 14.76 -2.36
CA LYS A 117 -4.29 15.44 -1.17
C LYS A 117 -3.61 15.00 0.12
N SER A 118 -2.81 13.93 0.11
CA SER A 118 -2.16 13.42 1.30
C SER A 118 -0.84 14.17 1.58
N SER A 119 -0.85 15.07 2.57
CA SER A 119 0.34 15.77 3.06
C SER A 119 1.11 14.97 4.12
N ILE A 120 0.54 13.89 4.66
CA ILE A 120 1.20 13.04 5.68
C ILE A 120 1.17 11.57 5.24
N LEU A 121 2.35 11.00 5.01
CA LEU A 121 2.53 9.60 4.60
C LEU A 121 3.19 8.81 5.72
N ILE A 122 2.49 7.81 6.25
CA ILE A 122 2.99 6.93 7.32
C ILE A 122 3.13 5.52 6.75
N TYR A 123 4.37 5.03 6.71
CA TYR A 123 4.68 3.72 6.16
C TYR A 123 5.75 3.02 6.97
N HIS A 124 5.85 1.72 6.74
CA HIS A 124 6.88 0.90 7.36
C HIS A 124 8.09 0.73 6.43
N LYS A 125 9.31 0.89 6.97
CA LYS A 125 10.57 0.53 6.30
C LYS A 125 11.47 -0.20 7.30
N LYS A 126 11.89 -1.41 6.94
CA LYS A 126 12.70 -2.33 7.77
C LYS A 126 12.01 -2.79 9.07
N ASN A 127 12.27 -2.11 10.20
CA ASN A 127 11.65 -2.37 11.50
C ASN A 127 11.05 -1.09 12.12
N ASN A 128 11.02 0.01 11.36
CA ASN A 128 10.66 1.34 11.84
C ASN A 128 9.48 1.90 11.07
N ILE A 129 8.65 2.67 11.77
CA ILE A 129 7.69 3.56 11.13
C ILE A 129 8.47 4.76 10.58
N ASN A 130 8.19 5.10 9.33
CA ASN A 130 8.69 6.29 8.68
C ASN A 130 7.49 7.19 8.42
N ILE A 131 7.69 8.48 8.67
CA ILE A 131 6.69 9.52 8.51
C ILE A 131 7.29 10.54 7.56
N ILE A 132 6.65 10.71 6.40
CA ILE A 132 6.94 11.80 5.49
C ILE A 132 5.82 12.81 5.65
N ILE A 133 6.21 14.09 5.73
CA ILE A 133 5.30 15.22 5.77
C ILE A 133 5.71 16.08 4.60
N CYS A 134 4.76 16.31 3.70
CA CYS A 134 4.91 17.14 2.52
C CYS A 134 4.10 18.42 2.73
N PRO A 135 4.57 19.55 2.22
CA PRO A 135 3.77 20.78 2.17
C PRO A 135 2.48 20.51 1.37
N GLU A 136 1.44 21.31 1.61
CA GLU A 136 0.27 21.26 0.74
C GLU A 136 0.65 21.64 -0.70
N LEU A 137 -0.16 21.22 -1.68
CA LEU A 137 0.06 21.64 -3.06
C LEU A 137 0.14 23.17 -3.09
N ASP A 138 1.22 23.69 -3.65
CA ASP A 138 1.55 25.12 -3.80
C ASP A 138 2.31 25.80 -2.64
N GLU A 139 2.66 25.08 -1.56
CA GLU A 139 3.57 25.59 -0.53
C GLU A 139 5.05 25.25 -0.83
N GLU A 140 5.91 26.27 -0.78
CA GLU A 140 7.36 26.08 -0.92
C GLU A 140 7.98 25.45 0.33
N TRP A 141 9.02 24.65 0.11
CA TRP A 141 9.79 24.03 1.19
C TRP A 141 10.62 25.09 1.90
N SER A 142 10.15 25.59 3.06
CA SER A 142 10.82 26.59 3.88
C SER A 142 11.46 26.00 5.14
N GLU A 143 12.39 26.74 5.77
CA GLU A 143 12.99 26.35 7.06
C GLU A 143 11.94 26.24 8.18
N ASP A 144 10.95 27.13 8.18
CA ASP A 144 9.82 27.10 9.12
C ASP A 144 8.96 25.84 8.92
N PHE A 145 8.70 25.47 7.67
CA PHE A 145 8.01 24.22 7.36
C PHE A 145 8.82 22.99 7.79
N GLU A 146 10.15 22.99 7.60
CA GLU A 146 10.99 21.88 8.03
C GLU A 146 10.95 21.70 9.56
N LYS A 147 10.98 22.80 10.31
CA LYS A 147 10.85 22.78 11.77
C LYS A 147 9.49 22.24 12.19
N PHE A 148 8.41 22.75 11.59
CA PHE A 148 7.04 22.26 11.81
C PHE A 148 6.93 20.76 11.52
N ALA A 149 7.42 20.31 10.37
CA ALA A 149 7.40 18.91 9.97
C ALA A 149 8.17 18.01 10.94
N LYS A 150 9.30 18.48 11.50
CA LYS A 150 10.09 17.73 12.48
C LYS A 150 9.34 17.55 13.82
N GLU A 151 8.71 18.61 14.31
CA GLU A 151 7.89 18.56 15.52
C GLU A 151 6.67 17.64 15.33
N LEU A 152 6.00 17.77 14.18
CA LEU A 152 4.85 16.96 13.84
C LEU A 152 5.19 15.47 13.69
N LYS A 153 6.33 15.14 13.04
CA LYS A 153 6.86 13.78 12.96
C LYS A 153 7.07 13.17 14.35
N THR A 154 7.58 13.96 15.30
CA THR A 154 7.85 13.50 16.67
C THR A 154 6.55 13.16 17.40
N LYS A 155 5.54 14.03 17.30
CA LYS A 155 4.20 13.81 17.88
C LYS A 155 3.52 12.57 17.30
N ILE A 156 3.54 12.43 15.97
CA ILE A 156 2.95 11.27 15.28
C ILE A 156 3.67 9.99 15.70
N LYS A 157 5.01 10.00 15.76
CA LYS A 157 5.80 8.84 16.19
C LYS A 157 5.40 8.38 17.59
N TYR A 158 5.29 9.30 18.53
CA TYR A 158 4.84 9.02 19.89
C TYR A 158 3.47 8.33 19.90
N LEU A 159 2.48 8.90 19.18
CA LEU A 159 1.14 8.32 19.08
C LEU A 159 1.16 6.91 18.44
N THR A 160 2.00 6.69 17.44
CA THR A 160 2.09 5.40 16.75
C THR A 160 2.80 4.30 17.55
N GLU A 161 3.63 4.69 18.52
CA GLU A 161 4.41 3.78 19.39
C GLU A 161 3.72 3.50 20.74
N LYS A 162 2.79 4.36 21.18
CA LYS A 162 2.07 4.24 22.46
C LYS A 162 0.72 3.49 22.37
N ASP A 163 0.07 3.46 21.21
CA ASP A 163 -1.11 2.62 20.88
C ASP A 163 -0.70 1.14 20.77
#